data_AF-A0A1V5YFW9-F1
#
_entry.id   AF-A0A1V5YFW9-F1
#
_cell.length_a   1.000
_cell.length_b   1.000
_cell.length_c   1.000
_cell.angle_alpha   90.00
_cell.angle_beta   90.00
_cell.angle_gamma   90.00
#
_symmetry.space_group_name_H-M   'P 1'
#
loop_
_entity.id
_entity.type
_entity.pdbx_description
1 polymer ?
#
loop_
_entity_poly.entity_id
_entity_poly.type
_entity_poly.pdbx_seq_one_letter_code
_entity_poly.pdbx_strand_id
1 'polypeptide(L)'
;MTMDAPEGRERVAYTFGDFSGDGRLDIAYGSKSDTLAVYTGDPEQFIGSRPWQEFKMPAFGTARAYDLNHNKAEDMVLFRPGGDNAKRVDILVF
;
A
#
# COMPACT_ATOMS: atom_id res chain seq x y z
N MET A 1 18.12 -27.11 4.36
CA MET A 1 18.09 -26.66 2.95
C MET A 1 17.39 -25.31 2.95
N THR A 2 18.11 -24.25 2.60
CA THR A 2 17.55 -22.91 2.42
C THR A 2 17.81 -22.49 0.99
N MET A 3 16.77 -21.99 0.33
CA MET A 3 16.84 -21.44 -1.01
C MET A 3 16.97 -19.92 -0.87
N ASP A 4 17.91 -19.32 -1.59
CA ASP A 4 17.98 -17.86 -1.67
C ASP A 4 16.68 -17.35 -2.30
N ALA A 5 16.04 -16.38 -1.63
CA ALA A 5 14.95 -15.66 -2.25
C ALA A 5 15.51 -14.98 -3.51
N PRO A 6 14.81 -15.04 -4.66
CA PRO A 6 15.23 -14.32 -5.85
C PRO A 6 15.44 -12.86 -5.44
N GLU A 7 16.61 -12.32 -5.79
CA GLU A 7 17.11 -10.97 -5.46
C GLU A 7 15.97 -10.00 -5.14
N GLY A 8 16.06 -9.32 -3.97
CA GLY A 8 15.13 -8.30 -3.50
C GLY A 8 15.05 -7.10 -4.43
N ARG A 9 14.54 -7.31 -5.65
CA ARG A 9 14.20 -6.28 -6.61
C ARG A 9 13.11 -5.45 -5.98
N GLU A 10 13.31 -4.15 -5.93
CA GLU A 10 12.30 -3.17 -5.56
C GLU A 10 11.05 -3.40 -6.43
N ARG A 11 10.10 -4.18 -5.92
CA ARG A 11 8.79 -4.35 -6.54
C ARG A 11 7.94 -3.19 -6.07
N VAL A 12 7.23 -2.57 -7.00
CA VAL A 12 6.17 -1.62 -6.67
C VAL A 12 5.28 -2.25 -5.61
N ALA A 13 5.14 -1.57 -4.47
CA ALA A 13 4.28 -2.01 -3.40
C ALA A 13 2.83 -1.86 -3.88
N TYR A 14 2.02 -2.88 -3.60
CA TYR A 14 0.58 -2.82 -3.79
C TYR A 14 -0.11 -3.61 -2.69
N THR A 15 -1.34 -3.21 -2.35
CA THR A 15 -2.20 -3.92 -1.41
C THR A 15 -3.67 -3.54 -1.65
N PHE A 16 -4.56 -4.33 -1.07
CA PHE A 16 -6.00 -4.13 -1.11
C PHE A 16 -6.52 -4.06 0.33
N GLY A 17 -7.53 -3.24 0.54
CA GLY A 17 -8.19 -3.04 1.83
C GLY A 17 -9.28 -1.99 1.72
N ASP A 18 -10.11 -1.81 2.74
CA ASP A 18 -11.07 -0.69 2.80
C ASP A 18 -10.40 0.54 3.41
N PHE A 19 -9.55 1.23 2.64
CA PHE A 19 -8.74 2.36 3.14
C PHE A 19 -9.55 3.64 3.33
N SER A 20 -10.70 3.76 2.66
CA SER A 20 -11.61 4.90 2.77
C SER A 20 -12.69 4.72 3.83
N GLY A 21 -12.92 3.49 4.31
CA GLY A 21 -13.95 3.14 5.27
C GLY A 21 -15.36 3.19 4.71
N ASP A 22 -15.51 3.03 3.39
CA ASP A 22 -16.77 3.12 2.67
C ASP A 22 -17.47 1.75 2.49
N GLY A 23 -16.82 0.67 2.94
CA GLY A 23 -17.31 -0.71 2.84
C GLY A 23 -17.00 -1.37 1.50
N ARG A 24 -16.17 -0.78 0.64
CA ARG A 24 -15.73 -1.34 -0.64
C ARG A 24 -14.23 -1.65 -0.60
N LEU A 25 -13.83 -2.53 -1.51
CA LEU A 25 -12.41 -2.88 -1.62
C LEU A 25 -11.68 -1.79 -2.42
N ASP A 26 -10.74 -1.14 -1.77
CA ASP A 26 -9.85 -0.15 -2.37
C ASP A 26 -8.53 -0.81 -2.79
N ILE A 27 -7.76 -0.11 -3.63
CA ILE A 27 -6.41 -0.50 -4.02
C ILE A 27 -5.40 0.61 -3.71
N ALA A 28 -4.32 0.25 -3.03
CA ALA A 28 -3.16 1.10 -2.85
C ALA A 28 -2.00 0.54 -3.68
N TYR A 29 -1.33 1.37 -4.47
CA TYR A 29 -0.12 0.96 -5.19
C TYR A 29 0.84 2.11 -5.47
N GLY A 30 2.12 1.78 -5.64
CA GLY A 30 3.13 2.75 -6.05
C GLY A 30 2.89 3.22 -7.49
N SER A 31 2.44 4.46 -7.67
CA SER A 31 2.08 5.00 -8.98
C SER A 31 3.25 5.67 -9.70
N LYS A 32 4.22 6.19 -8.94
CA LYS A 32 5.45 6.86 -9.40
C LYS A 32 6.58 6.57 -8.41
N SER A 33 7.82 6.92 -8.74
CA SER A 33 9.01 6.60 -7.93
C SER A 33 8.87 6.96 -6.45
N ASP A 34 8.22 8.09 -6.14
CA ASP A 34 8.00 8.58 -4.76
C ASP A 34 6.51 8.83 -4.47
N THR A 35 5.63 7.98 -4.99
CA THR A 35 4.19 8.14 -4.74
C THR A 35 3.52 6.81 -4.51
N LEU A 36 2.91 6.67 -3.34
CA LEU A 36 1.89 5.66 -3.07
C LEU A 36 0.52 6.31 -3.28
N ALA A 37 -0.31 5.74 -4.14
CA ALA A 37 -1.64 6.25 -4.43
C ALA A 37 -2.70 5.23 -3.99
N VAL A 38 -3.77 5.72 -3.40
CA VAL A 38 -4.95 4.94 -3.01
C VAL A 38 -6.10 5.31 -3.93
N TYR A 39 -6.73 4.31 -4.53
CA TYR A 39 -7.92 4.46 -5.36
C TYR A 39 -9.06 3.68 -4.71
N THR A 40 -10.20 4.33 -4.56
CA THR A 40 -11.35 3.73 -3.89
C THR A 40 -12.13 2.80 -4.81
N GLY A 41 -12.80 1.82 -4.22
CA GLY A 41 -13.78 0.99 -4.91
C GLY A 41 -14.90 1.84 -5.51
N ASP A 42 -15.27 1.55 -6.74
CA ASP A 42 -16.35 2.25 -7.45
C ASP A 42 -17.43 1.24 -7.89
N PRO A 43 -18.73 1.51 -7.64
CA PRO A 43 -19.80 0.57 -7.96
C PRO A 43 -20.01 0.35 -9.46
N GLU A 44 -19.60 1.28 -10.32
CA GLU A 44 -19.80 1.22 -11.77
C GLU A 44 -18.52 0.78 -12.49
N GLN A 45 -17.35 1.23 -12.02
CA GLN A 45 -16.05 1.07 -12.67
C GLN A 45 -15.10 0.11 -11.94
N PHE A 46 -15.57 -0.54 -10.87
CA PHE A 46 -14.78 -1.38 -9.96
C PHE A 46 -13.78 -0.60 -9.12
N ILE A 47 -12.96 0.27 -9.73
CA ILE A 47 -12.01 1.18 -9.07
C ILE A 47 -12.17 2.58 -9.67
N GLY A 48 -12.10 3.61 -8.83
CA GLY A 48 -12.17 5.00 -9.25
C GLY A 48 -11.06 5.40 -10.24
N SER A 49 -11.36 6.33 -11.16
CA SER A 49 -10.41 6.79 -12.18
C SER A 49 -9.36 7.80 -11.66
N ARG A 50 -9.49 8.27 -10.42
CA ARG A 50 -8.58 9.23 -9.77
C ARG A 50 -8.20 8.73 -8.38
N PRO A 51 -6.99 9.03 -7.91
CA PRO A 51 -6.60 8.69 -6.56
C PRO A 51 -7.47 9.46 -5.56
N TRP A 52 -7.95 8.76 -4.55
CA TRP A 52 -8.60 9.35 -3.39
C TRP A 52 -7.56 10.02 -2.48
N GLN A 53 -6.39 9.39 -2.33
CA GLN A 53 -5.28 9.94 -1.55
C GLN A 53 -3.93 9.55 -2.15
N GLU A 54 -2.95 10.46 -2.03
CA GLU A 54 -1.56 10.21 -2.43
C GLU A 54 -0.61 10.52 -1.26
N PHE A 55 0.40 9.68 -1.10
CA PHE A 55 1.47 9.85 -0.11
C PHE A 55 2.80 10.00 -0.83
N LYS A 56 3.54 11.07 -0.51
CA LYS A 56 4.88 11.31 -1.05
C LYS A 56 5.89 10.43 -0.32
N MET A 57 6.07 9.22 -0.84
CA MET A 57 6.99 8.24 -0.28
C MET A 57 7.43 7.21 -1.32
N PRO A 58 8.64 6.65 -1.18
CA PRO A 58 9.05 5.51 -2.00
C PRO A 58 8.17 4.29 -1.72
N ALA A 59 7.44 3.84 -2.73
CA ALA A 59 6.41 2.80 -2.63
C ALA A 59 6.87 1.47 -3.25
N PHE A 60 7.90 0.87 -2.67
CA PHE A 60 8.41 -0.45 -3.06
C PHE A 60 8.49 -1.40 -1.85
N GLY A 61 8.45 -2.70 -2.09
CA GLY A 61 8.50 -3.72 -1.04
C GLY A 61 7.15 -4.38 -0.80
N THR A 62 6.78 -4.60 0.46
CA THR A 62 5.55 -5.30 0.86
C THR A 62 4.61 -4.35 1.58
N ALA A 63 3.39 -4.20 1.07
CA ALA A 63 2.30 -3.48 1.72
C ALA A 63 1.22 -4.47 2.19
N ARG A 64 0.60 -4.18 3.33
CA ARG A 64 -0.51 -4.96 3.89
C ARG A 64 -1.51 -4.08 4.61
N ALA A 65 -2.79 -4.39 4.44
CA ALA A 65 -3.89 -3.80 5.20
C ALA A 65 -4.02 -4.42 6.60
N TYR A 66 -4.32 -3.60 7.59
CA TYR A 66 -4.53 -3.99 8.98
C TYR A 66 -5.49 -3.03 9.66
N ASP A 67 -6.41 -3.52 10.49
CA ASP A 67 -7.12 -2.68 11.45
C ASP A 67 -6.21 -2.40 12.66
N LEU A 68 -5.57 -1.23 12.73
CA LEU A 68 -4.68 -0.86 13.83
C LEU A 68 -5.35 0.02 14.88
N ASN A 69 -6.40 0.76 14.50
CA ASN A 69 -7.05 1.75 15.36
C ASN A 69 -8.55 1.48 15.64
N HIS A 70 -9.10 0.36 15.14
CA HIS A 70 -10.50 -0.06 15.27
C HIS A 70 -11.51 0.95 14.69
N ASN A 71 -11.13 1.70 13.66
CA ASN A 71 -12.04 2.55 12.91
C ASN A 71 -12.64 1.79 11.70
N LYS A 72 -13.38 2.50 10.83
CA LYS A 72 -14.00 1.87 9.66
C LYS A 72 -13.01 1.60 8.53
N ALA A 73 -11.94 2.39 8.45
CA ALA A 73 -10.91 2.27 7.45
C ALA A 73 -9.84 1.28 7.93
N GLU A 74 -9.38 0.41 7.04
CA GLU A 74 -8.19 -0.36 7.31
C GLU A 74 -6.96 0.56 7.19
N ASP A 75 -5.96 0.34 8.04
CA ASP A 75 -4.66 0.99 8.00
C ASP A 75 -3.69 0.20 7.12
N MET A 76 -2.53 0.80 6.79
CA MET A 76 -1.53 0.15 5.95
C MET A 76 -0.15 0.12 6.60
N VAL A 77 0.46 -1.07 6.59
CA VAL A 77 1.85 -1.28 7.00
C VAL A 77 2.69 -1.60 5.76
N LEU A 78 3.77 -0.83 5.58
CA LEU A 78 4.69 -0.95 4.45
C LEU A 78 6.09 -1.32 4.93
N PHE A 79 6.61 -2.47 4.49
CA PHE A 79 7.98 -2.92 4.72
C PHE A 79 8.83 -2.79 3.46
N ARG A 80 9.97 -2.11 3.57
CA ARG A 80 10.82 -1.72 2.44
C ARG A 80 12.23 -2.28 2.60
N PRO A 81 12.54 -3.47 2.07
CA PRO A 81 13.84 -4.13 2.30
C PRO A 81 15.02 -3.56 1.47
N GLY A 82 14.83 -2.52 0.65
CA GLY A 82 15.84 -1.98 -0.28
C GLY A 82 16.37 -0.58 0.09
N GLY A 83 17.62 -0.30 -0.31
CA GLY A 83 18.28 1.00 -0.16
C GLY A 83 18.57 1.41 1.29
N ASP A 84 18.74 2.71 1.53
CA ASP A 84 19.00 3.30 2.87
C ASP A 84 17.87 3.05 3.88
N ASN A 85 16.70 2.57 3.42
CA ASN A 85 15.50 2.34 4.22
C ASN A 85 15.25 0.85 4.53
N ALA A 86 16.22 -0.05 4.31
CA ALA A 86 16.05 -1.50 4.46
C ALA A 86 15.50 -1.99 5.81
N LYS A 87 15.57 -1.16 6.87
CA LYS A 87 15.06 -1.45 8.22
C LYS A 87 13.79 -0.66 8.58
N ARG A 88 13.27 0.13 7.65
CA ARG A 88 12.16 1.04 7.90
C ARG A 88 10.83 0.34 7.63
N VAL A 89 9.92 0.52 8.58
CA VAL A 89 8.50 0.21 8.44
C VAL A 89 7.77 1.54 8.45
N ASP A 90 6.94 1.79 7.45
CA ASP A 90 6.04 2.93 7.44
C ASP A 90 4.63 2.43 7.75
N ILE A 91 3.93 3.22 8.55
CA ILE A 91 2.56 2.95 8.96
C ILE A 91 1.73 4.15 8.52
N LEU A 92 0.71 3.88 7.72
CA LEU A 92 -0.26 4.86 7.25
C LEU A 92 -1.56 4.54 7.99
N VAL A 93 -1.94 5.43 8.88
CA VAL A 93 -3.19 5.34 9.63
C VAL A 93 -4.22 6.24 8.94
N PHE A 94 -5.37 5.69 8.57
CA PHE A 94 -6.44 6.41 7.84
C PHE A 94 -7.54 6.91 8.78
#